data_AF-A0A7V4KF11-F1
#
_entry.id   AF-A0A7V4KF11-F1
#
_cell.length_a   1.000
_cell.length_b   1.000
_cell.length_c   1.000
_cell.angle_alpha   90.00
_cell.angle_beta   90.00
_cell.angle_gamma   90.00
#
_symmetry.space_group_name_H-M   'P 1'
#
loop_
_entity.id
_entity.type
_entity.pdbx_description
1 polymer ?
#
loop_
_entity_poly.entity_id
_entity_poly.type
_entity_poly.pdbx_seq_one_letter_code
_entity_poly.pdbx_strand_id
1 'polypeptide(L)'
;MAQEFLKGTILSTLAGLSTVLGAVPLLLFHKHLGEKVIDSLMGMAAGIMLAASAFSLAGPSLEIGGVLRFTIGFLLGAVLVDLMDKYSPHEHFLKGHEGADVKRLSKIWLFIIAITIHNFPEGMAVGISGYTPEALSVAVAIGAQNIPEGAATMIALMNAGYSIPFSLLITLLTGVVEILGGIFGAGLILISKGLLPYMLAFAAG
;
A
#
# COMPACT_ATOMS: atom_id res chain seq x y z
N MET A 1 11.55 19.05 11.92
CA MET A 1 10.64 17.93 12.27
C MET A 1 9.19 18.20 11.87
N ALA A 2 8.63 19.38 12.15
CA ALA A 2 7.24 19.70 11.77
C ALA A 2 7.03 19.81 10.25
N GLN A 3 8.01 20.34 9.51
CA GLN A 3 7.94 20.43 8.05
C GLN A 3 8.00 19.05 7.38
N GLU A 4 8.82 18.14 7.90
CA GLU A 4 9.02 16.77 7.44
C GLU A 4 7.78 15.91 7.73
N PHE A 5 7.17 16.09 8.91
CA PHE A 5 5.88 15.48 9.25
C PHE A 5 4.79 15.91 8.26
N LEU A 6 4.69 17.22 8.00
CA LEU A 6 3.71 17.77 7.07
C LEU A 6 3.98 17.27 5.64
N LYS A 7 5.25 17.22 5.22
CA LYS A 7 5.67 16.67 3.93
C LYS A 7 5.22 15.22 3.78
N GLY A 8 5.52 14.34 4.73
CA GLY A 8 5.10 12.94 4.72
C GLY A 8 3.57 12.79 4.68
N THR A 9 2.86 13.59 5.48
CA THR A 9 1.38 13.57 5.54
C THR A 9 0.75 14.02 4.22
N ILE A 10 1.23 15.12 3.63
CA ILE A 10 0.71 15.63 2.34
C ILE A 10 0.99 14.60 1.24
N LEU A 11 2.20 14.06 1.18
CA LEU A 11 2.58 13.10 0.16
C LEU A 11 1.76 11.80 0.27
N SER A 12 1.55 11.29 1.48
CA SER A 12 0.69 10.12 1.72
C SER A 12 -0.78 10.42 1.40
N THR A 13 -1.25 11.64 1.64
CA THR A 13 -2.59 12.06 1.20
C THR A 13 -2.72 12.02 -0.32
N LEU A 14 -1.74 12.54 -1.04
CA LEU A 14 -1.74 12.53 -2.50
C LEU A 14 -1.63 11.11 -3.07
N ALA A 15 -0.78 10.28 -2.48
CA ALA A 15 -0.63 8.88 -2.86
C ALA A 15 -1.91 8.08 -2.57
N GLY A 16 -2.49 8.17 -1.37
CA GLY A 16 -3.74 7.47 -1.03
C GLY A 16 -4.94 7.91 -1.89
N LEU A 17 -5.05 9.21 -2.21
CA LEU A 17 -6.08 9.72 -3.11
C LEU A 17 -5.89 9.24 -4.56
N SER A 18 -4.67 8.89 -4.99
CA SER A 18 -4.46 8.35 -6.33
C SER A 18 -5.14 7.00 -6.57
N THR A 19 -5.45 6.26 -5.49
CA THR A 19 -6.22 5.00 -5.55
C THR A 19 -7.54 5.20 -6.30
N VAL A 20 -8.28 6.27 -6.01
CA VAL A 20 -9.55 6.54 -6.69
C VAL A 20 -9.37 6.98 -8.14
N LEU A 21 -8.17 7.44 -8.54
CA LEU A 21 -7.89 7.77 -9.95
C LEU A 21 -7.89 6.53 -10.84
N GLY A 22 -7.62 5.33 -10.27
CA GLY A 22 -7.79 4.05 -10.95
C GLY A 22 -9.20 3.82 -11.49
N ALA A 23 -10.20 4.49 -10.91
CA ALA A 23 -11.58 4.42 -11.39
C ALA A 23 -11.83 5.20 -12.69
N VAL A 24 -11.01 6.22 -13.00
CA VAL A 24 -11.29 7.16 -14.10
C VAL A 24 -11.40 6.46 -15.45
N PRO A 25 -10.47 5.57 -15.86
CA PRO A 25 -10.61 4.84 -17.12
C PRO A 25 -11.88 3.99 -17.17
N LEU A 26 -12.29 3.39 -16.05
CA LEU A 26 -13.49 2.54 -15.98
C LEU A 26 -14.77 3.35 -16.18
N LEU A 27 -14.84 4.52 -15.54
CA LEU A 27 -15.97 5.44 -15.65
C LEU A 27 -16.08 6.06 -17.05
N LEU A 28 -14.96 6.28 -17.74
CA LEU A 28 -14.98 6.84 -19.09
C LEU A 28 -15.33 5.80 -20.14
N PHE A 29 -14.78 4.59 -20.03
CA PHE A 29 -14.92 3.57 -21.08
C PHE A 29 -16.05 2.58 -20.83
N HIS A 30 -16.68 2.56 -19.64
CA HIS A 30 -17.81 1.68 -19.27
C HIS A 30 -17.60 0.20 -19.64
N LYS A 31 -16.35 -0.26 -19.64
CA LYS A 31 -16.01 -1.62 -20.07
C LYS A 31 -15.88 -2.55 -18.87
N HIS A 32 -16.53 -3.70 -18.97
CA HIS A 32 -16.14 -4.86 -18.18
C HIS A 32 -14.74 -5.30 -18.63
N LEU A 33 -13.80 -5.24 -17.69
CA LEU A 33 -12.44 -5.73 -17.89
C LEU A 33 -12.36 -7.16 -17.35
N GLY A 34 -11.77 -8.04 -18.15
CA GLY A 34 -11.57 -9.44 -17.77
C GLY A 34 -10.43 -9.61 -16.77
N GLU A 35 -10.38 -10.78 -16.12
CA GLU A 35 -9.39 -11.13 -15.08
C GLU A 35 -7.94 -10.88 -15.52
N LYS A 36 -7.58 -11.17 -16.78
CA LYS A 36 -6.23 -10.91 -17.33
C LYS A 36 -5.77 -9.46 -17.19
N VAL A 37 -6.70 -8.51 -17.28
CA VAL A 37 -6.37 -7.08 -17.13
C VAL A 37 -6.12 -6.76 -15.67
N ILE A 38 -6.92 -7.32 -14.76
CA ILE A 38 -6.71 -7.21 -13.31
C ILE A 38 -5.33 -7.78 -12.95
N ASP A 39 -5.00 -8.99 -13.43
CA ASP A 39 -3.70 -9.62 -13.18
C ASP A 39 -2.53 -8.77 -13.70
N SER A 40 -2.70 -8.13 -14.86
CA SER A 40 -1.66 -7.26 -15.43
C SER A 40 -1.48 -5.97 -14.60
N LEU A 41 -2.58 -5.39 -14.10
CA LEU A 41 -2.54 -4.24 -13.20
C LEU A 41 -1.86 -4.60 -11.87
N MET A 42 -2.19 -5.75 -11.29
CA MET A 42 -1.55 -6.27 -10.08
C MET A 42 -0.07 -6.57 -10.28
N GLY A 43 0.32 -7.17 -11.42
CA GLY A 43 1.72 -7.41 -11.75
C GLY A 43 2.52 -6.12 -11.89
N MET A 44 1.92 -5.07 -12.47
CA MET A 44 2.54 -3.74 -12.55
C MET A 44 2.70 -3.11 -11.16
N ALA A 45 1.65 -3.17 -10.31
CA ALA A 45 1.71 -2.68 -8.93
C ALA A 45 2.84 -3.35 -8.13
N ALA A 46 2.91 -4.68 -8.17
CA ALA A 46 3.96 -5.46 -7.52
C ALA A 46 5.37 -5.08 -8.01
N GLY A 47 5.55 -4.85 -9.31
CA GLY A 47 6.83 -4.42 -9.88
C GLY A 47 7.27 -3.04 -9.39
N ILE A 48 6.33 -2.07 -9.30
CA ILE A 48 6.61 -0.73 -8.76
C ILE A 48 6.99 -0.82 -7.29
N MET A 49 6.27 -1.63 -6.51
CA MET A 49 6.56 -1.83 -5.08
C MET A 49 7.93 -2.45 -4.83
N LEU A 50 8.33 -3.48 -5.59
CA LEU A 50 9.69 -4.04 -5.49
C LEU A 50 10.78 -3.00 -5.75
N ALA A 51 10.57 -2.12 -6.74
CA ALA A 51 11.51 -1.04 -7.03
C ALA A 51 11.55 0.01 -5.89
N ALA A 52 10.39 0.42 -5.37
CA ALA A 52 10.30 1.37 -4.26
C ALA A 52 10.99 0.82 -3.00
N SER A 53 10.73 -0.43 -2.64
CA SER A 53 11.37 -1.10 -1.50
C SER A 53 12.89 -1.15 -1.65
N ALA A 54 13.40 -1.54 -2.82
CA ALA A 54 14.84 -1.66 -3.04
C ALA A 54 15.56 -0.29 -3.07
N PHE A 55 15.05 0.66 -3.86
CA PHE A 55 15.79 1.88 -4.19
C PHE A 55 15.41 3.09 -3.33
N SER A 56 14.18 3.16 -2.84
CA SER A 56 13.67 4.35 -2.14
C SER A 56 13.46 4.13 -0.64
N LEU A 57 13.57 2.89 -0.15
CA LEU A 57 13.46 2.57 1.28
C LEU A 57 14.71 1.84 1.81
N ALA A 58 15.08 0.70 1.21
CA ALA A 58 16.21 -0.11 1.65
C ALA A 58 17.56 0.60 1.49
N GLY A 59 17.80 1.20 0.31
CA GLY A 59 19.01 1.99 0.05
C GLY A 59 19.22 3.11 1.08
N PRO A 60 18.27 4.05 1.23
CA PRO A 60 18.35 5.12 2.23
C PRO A 60 18.49 4.61 3.67
N SER A 61 17.80 3.51 4.02
CA SER A 61 17.95 2.90 5.35
C SER A 61 19.39 2.41 5.61
N LEU A 62 20.01 1.75 4.62
CA LEU A 62 21.40 1.29 4.71
C LEU A 62 22.38 2.46 4.85
N GLU A 63 22.18 3.53 4.10
CA GLU A 63 23.05 4.72 4.14
C GLU A 63 22.96 5.44 5.50
N ILE A 64 21.76 5.57 6.07
CA ILE A 64 21.53 6.28 7.33
C ILE A 64 21.86 5.41 8.55
N GLY A 65 21.54 4.12 8.48
CA GLY A 65 21.53 3.20 9.62
C GLY A 65 22.64 2.16 9.65
N GLY A 66 23.30 1.94 8.52
CA GLY A 66 24.20 0.81 8.33
C GLY A 66 23.48 -0.55 8.32
N VAL A 67 24.26 -1.59 8.05
CA VAL A 67 23.75 -2.97 7.87
C VAL A 67 22.95 -3.46 9.07
N LEU A 68 23.44 -3.23 10.29
CA LEU A 68 22.79 -3.79 11.50
C LEU A 68 21.35 -3.27 11.68
N ARG A 69 21.15 -1.94 11.56
CA ARG A 69 19.82 -1.34 11.76
C ARG A 69 18.88 -1.70 10.61
N PHE A 70 19.42 -1.72 9.39
CA PHE A 70 18.70 -2.19 8.21
C PHE A 70 18.21 -3.64 8.41
N THR A 71 19.10 -4.58 8.73
CA THR A 71 18.74 -6.00 8.90
C THR A 71 17.68 -6.20 9.97
N ILE A 72 17.78 -5.52 11.11
CA ILE A 72 16.77 -5.60 12.16
C ILE A 72 15.42 -5.07 11.67
N GLY A 73 15.39 -3.88 11.08
CA GLY A 73 14.15 -3.28 10.58
C GLY A 73 13.51 -4.13 9.49
N PHE A 74 14.29 -4.52 8.49
CA PHE A 74 13.83 -5.29 7.33
C PHE A 74 13.26 -6.65 7.73
N LEU A 75 13.95 -7.39 8.61
CA LEU A 75 13.44 -8.68 9.08
C LEU A 75 12.17 -8.52 9.92
N LEU A 76 12.06 -7.47 10.73
CA LEU A 76 10.83 -7.20 11.49
C LEU A 76 9.66 -6.84 10.57
N GLY A 77 9.91 -6.07 9.51
CA GLY A 77 8.92 -5.75 8.47
C GLY A 77 8.44 -7.02 7.76
N ALA A 78 9.38 -7.78 7.21
CA ALA A 78 9.10 -9.01 6.47
C ALA A 78 8.36 -10.04 7.33
N VAL A 79 8.78 -10.24 8.59
CA VAL A 79 8.07 -11.13 9.52
C VAL A 79 6.69 -10.59 9.86
N LEU A 80 6.51 -9.28 10.04
CA LEU A 80 5.19 -8.73 10.30
C LEU A 80 4.25 -8.96 9.11
N VAL A 81 4.70 -8.67 7.88
CA VAL A 81 3.91 -8.88 6.67
C VAL A 81 3.59 -10.37 6.48
N ASP A 82 4.56 -11.27 6.70
CA ASP A 82 4.33 -12.73 6.66
C ASP A 82 3.28 -13.18 7.69
N LEU A 83 3.33 -12.65 8.92
CA LEU A 83 2.33 -12.95 9.94
C LEU A 83 0.96 -12.35 9.58
N MET A 84 0.93 -11.15 9.01
CA MET A 84 -0.31 -10.49 8.57
C MET A 84 -0.96 -11.28 7.44
N ASP A 85 -0.20 -11.72 6.44
CA ASP A 85 -0.67 -12.62 5.39
C ASP A 85 -1.20 -13.92 6.01
N LYS A 86 -0.39 -14.61 6.82
CA LYS A 86 -0.77 -15.89 7.43
C LYS A 86 -2.04 -15.88 8.29
N TYR A 87 -2.31 -14.78 9.02
CA TYR A 87 -3.43 -14.71 9.96
C TYR A 87 -4.61 -13.89 9.46
N SER A 88 -4.43 -13.02 8.46
CA SER A 88 -5.53 -12.28 7.85
C SER A 88 -6.40 -13.25 7.05
N PRO A 89 -7.73 -13.20 7.17
CA PRO A 89 -8.59 -13.92 6.24
C PRO A 89 -8.53 -13.22 4.88
N HIS A 90 -7.92 -13.87 3.87
CA HIS A 90 -7.78 -13.29 2.54
C HIS A 90 -7.86 -14.34 1.42
N GLU A 91 -8.04 -13.87 0.19
CA GLU A 91 -8.08 -14.70 -1.02
C GLU A 91 -7.13 -14.08 -2.04
N HIS A 92 -6.19 -14.88 -2.52
CA HIS A 92 -5.32 -14.53 -3.63
C HIS A 92 -5.95 -15.03 -4.92
N PHE A 93 -6.16 -14.16 -5.91
CA PHE A 93 -6.75 -14.57 -7.21
C PHE A 93 -5.97 -15.72 -7.89
N LEU A 94 -4.65 -15.80 -7.67
CA LEU A 94 -3.77 -16.82 -8.24
C LEU A 94 -3.64 -18.09 -7.38
N LYS A 95 -3.64 -17.98 -6.04
CA LYS A 95 -3.35 -19.10 -5.12
C LYS A 95 -4.58 -19.68 -4.41
N GLY A 96 -5.68 -18.94 -4.35
CA GLY A 96 -6.88 -19.31 -3.59
C GLY A 96 -6.87 -18.80 -2.15
N HIS A 97 -7.65 -19.46 -1.28
CA HIS A 97 -7.90 -19.04 0.10
C HIS A 97 -6.70 -19.30 1.01
N GLU A 98 -6.29 -18.30 1.78
CA GLU A 98 -5.31 -18.43 2.87
C GLU A 98 -5.79 -17.67 4.13
N GLY A 99 -5.32 -18.09 5.32
CA GLY A 99 -5.70 -17.50 6.61
C GLY A 99 -6.84 -18.19 7.36
N ALA A 100 -7.45 -17.48 8.32
CA ALA A 100 -8.51 -18.04 9.16
C ALA A 100 -9.82 -18.28 8.38
N ASP A 101 -10.43 -19.44 8.60
CA ASP A 101 -11.64 -19.90 7.89
C ASP A 101 -12.88 -19.13 8.38
N VAL A 102 -13.15 -17.97 7.77
CA VAL A 102 -14.34 -17.16 8.10
C VAL A 102 -15.53 -17.72 7.33
N LYS A 103 -16.34 -18.55 8.00
CA LYS A 103 -17.65 -19.01 7.51
C LYS A 103 -18.59 -17.82 7.28
N ARG A 104 -18.47 -17.07 6.16
CA ARG A 104 -19.49 -16.21 5.49
C ARG A 104 -18.97 -15.06 4.61
N LEU A 105 -17.67 -14.80 4.48
CA LEU A 105 -17.21 -13.70 3.62
C LEU A 105 -17.10 -14.13 2.16
N SER A 106 -17.59 -13.32 1.22
CA SER A 106 -17.38 -13.57 -0.21
C SER A 106 -15.92 -13.29 -0.58
N LYS A 107 -15.40 -14.00 -1.59
CA LYS A 107 -14.02 -13.85 -2.08
C LYS A 107 -13.64 -12.39 -2.39
N ILE A 108 -14.60 -11.61 -2.89
CA ILE A 108 -14.39 -10.18 -3.15
C ILE A 108 -14.07 -9.43 -1.86
N TRP A 109 -14.79 -9.66 -0.76
CA TRP A 109 -14.49 -8.96 0.49
C TRP A 109 -13.16 -9.38 1.11
N LEU A 110 -12.78 -10.66 0.95
CA LEU A 110 -11.45 -11.13 1.36
C LEU A 110 -10.33 -10.42 0.58
N PHE A 111 -10.53 -10.20 -0.72
CA PHE A 111 -9.61 -9.41 -1.55
C PHE A 111 -9.57 -7.92 -1.14
N ILE A 112 -10.73 -7.29 -0.94
CA ILE A 112 -10.80 -5.89 -0.50
C ILE A 112 -10.12 -5.69 0.85
N ILE A 113 -10.33 -6.61 1.81
CA ILE A 113 -9.66 -6.58 3.11
C ILE A 113 -8.15 -6.71 2.95
N ALA A 114 -7.69 -7.62 2.08
CA ALA A 114 -6.26 -7.79 1.82
C ALA A 114 -5.61 -6.51 1.29
N ILE A 115 -6.20 -5.86 0.28
CA ILE A 115 -5.71 -4.57 -0.24
C ILE A 115 -5.72 -3.51 0.87
N THR A 116 -6.83 -3.40 1.59
CA THR A 116 -6.98 -2.40 2.67
C THR A 116 -5.87 -2.54 3.72
N ILE A 117 -5.51 -3.77 4.07
CA ILE A 117 -4.46 -4.06 5.04
C ILE A 117 -3.08 -3.68 4.50
N HIS A 118 -2.79 -3.90 3.21
CA HIS A 118 -1.53 -3.50 2.56
C HIS A 118 -1.35 -1.99 2.41
N ASN A 119 -2.45 -1.26 2.19
CA ASN A 119 -2.41 0.20 2.07
C ASN A 119 -1.87 0.87 3.34
N PHE A 120 -2.03 0.25 4.53
CA PHE A 120 -1.52 0.84 5.76
C PHE A 120 0.02 0.89 5.82
N PRO A 121 0.77 -0.22 5.63
CA PRO A 121 2.22 -0.20 5.45
C PRO A 121 2.71 0.74 4.33
N GLU A 122 2.03 0.80 3.20
CA GLU A 122 2.41 1.70 2.10
C GLU A 122 2.33 3.16 2.52
N GLY A 123 1.23 3.52 3.20
CA GLY A 123 1.05 4.83 3.78
C GLY A 123 2.16 5.14 4.76
N MET A 124 2.46 4.22 5.67
CA MET A 124 3.57 4.35 6.61
C MET A 124 4.88 4.63 5.87
N ALA A 125 5.19 3.90 4.79
CA ALA A 125 6.39 4.10 3.99
C ALA A 125 6.48 5.53 3.45
N VAL A 126 5.41 6.06 2.88
CA VAL A 126 5.36 7.46 2.39
C VAL A 126 5.53 8.44 3.56
N GLY A 127 4.84 8.21 4.68
CA GLY A 127 4.94 9.05 5.88
C GLY A 127 6.36 9.11 6.46
N ILE A 128 7.00 7.96 6.63
CA ILE A 128 8.38 7.81 7.12
C ILE A 128 9.36 8.47 6.15
N SER A 129 9.15 8.28 4.84
CA SER A 129 10.01 8.86 3.81
C SER A 129 10.01 10.39 3.81
N GLY A 130 8.99 11.05 4.40
CA GLY A 130 8.93 12.51 4.57
C GLY A 130 10.17 13.13 5.25
N TYR A 131 10.93 12.33 6.00
CA TYR A 131 12.17 12.71 6.68
C TYR A 131 13.44 12.46 5.85
N THR A 132 13.28 12.06 4.59
CA THR A 132 14.36 11.73 3.65
C THR A 132 14.28 12.59 2.38
N PRO A 133 15.39 12.71 1.62
CA PRO A 133 15.36 13.28 0.28
C PRO A 133 14.43 12.53 -0.69
N GLU A 134 14.29 11.22 -0.52
CA GLU A 134 13.56 10.31 -1.42
C GLU A 134 12.03 10.39 -1.28
N ALA A 135 11.51 11.19 -0.35
CA ALA A 135 10.08 11.27 -0.05
C ALA A 135 9.18 11.42 -1.28
N LEU A 136 9.58 12.27 -2.23
CA LEU A 136 8.81 12.49 -3.46
C LEU A 136 8.85 11.24 -4.35
N SER A 137 10.00 10.60 -4.48
CA SER A 137 10.16 9.37 -5.25
C SER A 137 9.33 8.22 -4.67
N VAL A 138 9.32 8.06 -3.34
CA VAL A 138 8.46 7.08 -2.65
C VAL A 138 6.99 7.40 -2.92
N ALA A 139 6.55 8.64 -2.69
CA ALA A 139 5.16 9.03 -2.88
C ALA A 139 4.67 8.87 -4.33
N VAL A 140 5.53 9.15 -5.31
CA VAL A 140 5.22 8.95 -6.73
C VAL A 140 5.14 7.46 -7.06
N ALA A 141 6.04 6.63 -6.53
CA ALA A 141 5.99 5.19 -6.74
C ALA A 141 4.72 4.57 -6.13
N ILE A 142 4.41 4.87 -4.87
CA ILE A 142 3.18 4.41 -4.21
C ILE A 142 1.94 4.97 -4.93
N GLY A 143 1.92 6.25 -5.28
CA GLY A 143 0.82 6.80 -6.06
C GLY A 143 0.64 6.16 -7.44
N ALA A 144 1.73 5.78 -8.10
CA ALA A 144 1.68 5.12 -9.40
C ALA A 144 1.15 3.69 -9.32
N GLN A 145 1.39 2.98 -8.22
CA GLN A 145 0.91 1.62 -7.98
C GLN A 145 -0.55 1.59 -7.47
N ASN A 146 -0.96 2.62 -6.72
CA ASN A 146 -2.33 2.78 -6.25
C ASN A 146 -3.35 2.92 -7.38
N ILE A 147 -2.98 3.51 -8.51
CA ILE A 147 -3.86 3.64 -9.68
C ILE A 147 -4.29 2.26 -10.21
N PRO A 148 -3.37 1.33 -10.56
CA PRO A 148 -3.75 -0.03 -10.93
C PRO A 148 -4.48 -0.78 -9.81
N GLU A 149 -4.12 -0.59 -8.54
CA GLU A 149 -4.81 -1.24 -7.42
C GLU A 149 -6.25 -0.78 -7.24
N GLY A 150 -6.49 0.52 -7.29
CA GLY A 150 -7.84 1.07 -7.22
C GLY A 150 -8.69 0.67 -8.42
N ALA A 151 -8.09 0.56 -9.61
CA ALA A 151 -8.77 0.01 -10.78
C ALA A 151 -9.17 -1.45 -10.55
N ALA A 152 -8.25 -2.30 -10.08
CA ALA A 152 -8.52 -3.71 -9.76
C ALA A 152 -9.62 -3.88 -8.70
N THR A 153 -9.55 -3.09 -7.63
CA THR A 153 -10.55 -3.03 -6.53
C THR A 153 -11.94 -2.72 -7.07
N MET A 154 -12.06 -1.67 -7.89
CA MET A 154 -13.33 -1.27 -8.48
C MET A 154 -13.88 -2.30 -9.46
N ILE A 155 -13.05 -2.88 -10.33
CA ILE A 155 -13.45 -3.92 -11.28
C ILE A 155 -13.97 -5.15 -10.54
N ALA A 156 -13.28 -5.59 -9.49
CA ALA A 156 -13.68 -6.75 -8.70
C ALA A 156 -15.08 -6.57 -8.07
N LEU A 157 -15.35 -5.38 -7.51
CA LEU A 157 -16.67 -5.05 -6.95
C LEU A 157 -17.76 -4.97 -8.03
N MET A 158 -17.47 -4.34 -9.18
CA MET A 158 -18.42 -4.25 -10.29
C MET A 158 -18.74 -5.62 -10.89
N ASN A 159 -17.74 -6.49 -11.06
CA ASN A 159 -17.92 -7.87 -11.56
C ASN A 159 -18.72 -8.72 -10.57
N ALA A 160 -18.68 -8.39 -9.28
CA ALA A 160 -19.52 -8.99 -8.24
C ALA A 160 -20.96 -8.45 -8.21
N GLY A 161 -21.31 -7.50 -9.08
CA GLY A 161 -22.65 -6.92 -9.19
C GLY A 161 -22.91 -5.71 -8.28
N TYR A 162 -21.89 -5.15 -7.62
CA TYR A 162 -22.04 -3.93 -6.85
C TYR A 162 -22.19 -2.70 -7.75
N SER A 163 -22.93 -1.69 -7.27
CA SER A 163 -23.14 -0.45 -8.03
C SER A 163 -21.86 0.38 -8.17
N ILE A 164 -21.78 1.21 -9.20
CA ILE A 164 -20.63 2.11 -9.43
C ILE A 164 -20.38 3.03 -8.23
N PRO A 165 -21.38 3.73 -7.66
CA PRO A 165 -21.14 4.61 -6.51
C PRO A 165 -20.62 3.86 -5.28
N PHE A 166 -21.13 2.64 -5.05
CA PHE A 166 -20.65 1.81 -3.95
C PHE A 166 -19.20 1.36 -4.18
N SER A 167 -18.89 0.92 -5.40
CA SER A 167 -17.53 0.46 -5.76
C SER A 167 -16.50 1.60 -5.65
N LEU A 168 -16.89 2.80 -6.08
CA LEU A 168 -16.08 4.02 -5.91
C LEU A 168 -15.84 4.35 -4.43
N LEU A 169 -16.89 4.28 -3.61
CA LEU A 169 -16.78 4.56 -2.18
C LEU A 169 -15.82 3.57 -1.50
N ILE A 170 -15.96 2.27 -1.75
CA ILE A 170 -15.07 1.27 -1.16
C ILE A 170 -13.62 1.49 -1.62
N THR A 171 -13.39 1.75 -2.91
CA THR A 171 -12.06 2.06 -3.46
C THR A 171 -11.44 3.32 -2.85
N LEU A 172 -12.25 4.34 -2.58
CA LEU A 172 -11.78 5.53 -1.86
C LEU A 172 -11.42 5.19 -0.41
N LEU A 173 -12.25 4.39 0.27
CA LEU A 173 -12.03 4.00 1.66
C LEU A 173 -10.75 3.17 1.84
N THR A 174 -10.40 2.31 0.88
CA THR A 174 -9.10 1.61 0.92
C THR A 174 -7.95 2.61 0.81
N GLY A 175 -8.03 3.60 -0.07
CA GLY A 175 -7.04 4.68 -0.18
C GLY A 175 -6.95 5.56 1.08
N VAL A 176 -8.04 5.76 1.82
CA VAL A 176 -8.01 6.50 3.10
C VAL A 176 -7.15 5.79 4.16
N VAL A 177 -7.09 4.45 4.15
CA VAL A 177 -6.25 3.70 5.09
C VAL A 177 -4.77 4.01 4.90
N GLU A 178 -4.33 4.26 3.67
CA GLU A 178 -2.98 4.73 3.39
C GLU A 178 -2.69 6.09 4.02
N ILE A 179 -3.64 7.02 3.95
CA ILE A 179 -3.50 8.35 4.56
C ILE A 179 -3.29 8.22 6.08
N LEU A 180 -4.07 7.33 6.71
CA LEU A 180 -3.92 7.02 8.14
C LEU A 180 -2.55 6.39 8.43
N GLY A 181 -2.11 5.47 7.57
CA GLY A 181 -0.77 4.88 7.62
C GLY A 181 0.34 5.94 7.54
N GLY A 182 0.23 6.91 6.65
CA GLY A 182 1.25 7.96 6.50
C GLY A 182 1.29 8.96 7.63
N ILE A 183 0.14 9.34 8.18
CA ILE A 183 0.08 10.14 9.40
C ILE A 183 0.75 9.38 10.56
N PHE A 184 0.44 8.09 10.69
CA PHE A 184 1.02 7.23 11.72
C PHE A 184 2.54 7.07 11.54
N GLY A 185 3.00 6.72 10.34
CA GLY A 185 4.42 6.53 10.01
C GLY A 185 5.24 7.80 10.20
N ALA A 186 4.73 8.95 9.76
CA ALA A 186 5.38 10.23 9.99
C ALA A 186 5.42 10.58 11.50
N GLY A 187 4.34 10.28 12.23
CA GLY A 187 4.24 10.49 13.67
C GLY A 187 5.26 9.69 14.48
N LEU A 188 5.56 8.45 14.09
CA LEU A 188 6.56 7.61 14.78
C LEU A 188 7.95 8.26 14.81
N ILE A 189 8.34 8.95 13.74
CA ILE A 189 9.66 9.60 13.66
C ILE A 189 9.75 10.83 14.57
N LEU A 190 8.62 11.44 14.94
CA LEU A 190 8.60 12.52 15.93
C LEU A 190 9.00 12.05 17.33
N ILE A 191 8.78 10.77 17.66
CA ILE A 191 9.17 10.19 18.95
C ILE A 191 10.71 10.12 19.04
N SER A 192 11.36 9.66 17.98
CA SER A 192 12.83 9.61 17.91
C SER A 192 13.32 9.51 16.48
N LYS A 193 14.21 10.43 16.09
CA LYS A 193 14.94 10.35 14.81
C LYS A 193 15.79 9.09 14.67
N GLY A 194 16.21 8.49 15.79
CA GLY A 194 16.96 7.24 15.79
C GLY A 194 16.17 6.04 15.25
N LEU A 195 14.84 6.15 15.19
CA LEU A 195 13.96 5.14 14.60
C LEU A 195 13.97 5.16 13.07
N LEU A 196 14.36 6.27 12.44
CA LEU A 196 14.26 6.45 10.98
C LEU A 196 14.87 5.29 10.17
N PRO A 197 16.13 4.85 10.38
CA PRO A 197 16.67 3.75 9.59
C PRO A 197 15.93 2.43 9.81
N TYR A 198 15.47 2.15 11.05
CA TYR A 198 14.70 0.95 11.33
C TYR A 198 13.34 0.98 10.63
N MET A 199 12.65 2.12 10.68
CA MET A 199 11.32 2.28 10.10
C MET A 199 11.34 2.27 8.57
N LEU A 200 12.38 2.85 7.94
CA LEU A 200 12.59 2.73 6.49
C LEU A 200 12.84 1.28 6.07
N ALA A 201 13.68 0.55 6.82
CA ALA A 201 13.94 -0.86 6.53
C ALA A 201 12.70 -1.73 6.78
N PHE A 202 11.97 -1.45 7.86
CA PHE A 202 10.72 -2.11 8.19
C PHE A 202 9.65 -1.91 7.11
N ALA A 203 9.56 -0.71 6.52
CA ALA A 203 8.66 -0.46 5.41
C ALA A 203 9.13 -1.12 4.09
N ALA A 204 10.43 -1.42 3.96
CA ALA A 204 11.00 -2.06 2.78
C ALA A 204 10.87 -3.59 2.77
N GLY A 205 10.79 -4.21 3.96
CA GLY A 205 10.74 -5.66 4.16
C GLY A 205 9.32 -6.15 4.34
#